data_AF-A0A8S0FQV7-F1
#
_entry.id   AF-A0A8S0FQV7-F1
#
_cell.length_a   1.000
_cell.length_b   1.000
_cell.length_c   1.000
_cell.angle_alpha   90.00
_cell.angle_beta   90.00
_cell.angle_gamma   90.00
#
_symmetry.space_group_name_H-M   'P 1'
#
loop_
_entity.id
_entity.type
_entity.pdbx_description
1 polymer ?
#
loop_
_entity_poly.entity_id
_entity_poly.type
_entity_poly.pdbx_seq_one_letter_code
_entity_poly.pdbx_strand_id
1 'polypeptide(L)'
;MVDRIVPAATNESLAEISQHLGVNDPCAISCEPFIQWVVEDNFVAGRPAWEVAGVQMVNDVLPWEEMKLRMLNGSHSFLAYLGYLSGFAHISDCMQDRAFRHAARTLMLDEQAPTLRIKDVDLTQYADKLIARFANPALKHKTWQIAMDGSQKLPQRMLAGIRIQSGARNGLVVAGIRRCRLDALRQRR
;
A
#
# COMPACT_ATOMS: atom_id res chain seq x y z
N MET A 1 2.40 4.96 -12.97
CA MET A 1 1.90 4.31 -11.74
C MET A 1 1.83 2.79 -11.91
N VAL A 2 2.46 2.02 -11.01
CA VAL A 2 2.39 0.55 -10.98
C VAL A 2 1.88 0.05 -9.62
N ASP A 3 0.96 -0.91 -9.64
CA ASP A 3 0.41 -1.48 -8.41
C ASP A 3 0.08 -2.97 -8.52
N ARG A 4 0.86 -3.76 -7.77
CA ARG A 4 0.61 -5.15 -7.42
C ARG A 4 1.44 -5.47 -6.18
N ILE A 5 0.83 -6.05 -5.16
CA ILE A 5 1.54 -6.53 -3.98
C ILE A 5 2.19 -7.87 -4.33
N VAL A 6 3.51 -7.88 -4.23
CA VAL A 6 4.37 -9.03 -4.52
C VAL A 6 5.33 -9.21 -3.35
N PRO A 7 5.04 -10.13 -2.41
CA PRO A 7 5.99 -10.50 -1.36
C PRO A 7 7.31 -11.00 -1.95
N ALA A 8 8.40 -10.93 -1.19
CA ALA A 8 9.65 -11.56 -1.63
C ALA A 8 9.46 -13.09 -1.71
N ALA A 9 10.03 -13.71 -2.75
CA ALA A 9 10.08 -15.17 -2.84
C ALA A 9 10.89 -15.73 -1.65
N THR A 10 10.36 -16.78 -1.04
CA THR A 10 11.01 -17.58 0.00
C THR A 10 11.02 -19.05 -0.40
N ASN A 11 11.79 -19.87 0.30
CA ASN A 11 11.77 -21.33 0.07
C ASN A 11 10.37 -21.91 0.29
N GLU A 12 9.62 -21.38 1.26
CA GLU A 12 8.24 -21.78 1.52
C GLU A 12 7.32 -21.41 0.36
N SER A 13 7.41 -20.18 -0.18
CA SER A 13 6.56 -19.79 -1.31
C SER A 13 6.90 -20.55 -2.59
N LEU A 14 8.19 -20.84 -2.83
CA LEU A 14 8.60 -21.64 -4.00
C LEU A 14 8.11 -23.09 -3.88
N ALA A 15 8.18 -23.67 -2.68
CA ALA A 15 7.63 -25.00 -2.42
C ALA A 15 6.11 -25.03 -2.61
N GLU A 16 5.39 -24.02 -2.11
CA GLU A 16 3.94 -23.87 -2.31
C GLU A 16 3.58 -23.77 -3.80
N ILE A 17 4.26 -22.90 -4.56
CA ILE A 17 4.02 -22.77 -6.00
C ILE A 17 4.31 -24.08 -6.73
N SER A 18 5.41 -24.76 -6.39
CA SER A 18 5.77 -26.03 -7.01
C SER A 18 4.75 -27.13 -6.74
N GLN A 19 4.18 -27.19 -5.53
CA GLN A 19 3.09 -28.09 -5.19
C GLN A 19 1.82 -27.82 -6.03
N HIS A 20 1.50 -26.55 -6.29
CA HIS A 20 0.34 -26.18 -7.09
C HIS A 20 0.52 -26.39 -8.59
N LEU A 21 1.71 -26.12 -9.12
CA LEU A 21 1.99 -26.19 -10.56
C LEU A 21 2.55 -27.55 -11.03
N GLY A 22 3.04 -28.38 -10.10
CA GLY A 22 3.71 -29.64 -10.42
C GLY A 22 5.10 -29.49 -11.04
N VAL A 23 5.65 -28.27 -11.06
CA VAL A 23 6.96 -27.93 -11.63
C VAL A 23 7.78 -27.16 -10.61
N ASN A 24 9.07 -27.47 -10.49
CA ASN A 24 9.99 -26.68 -9.69
C ASN A 24 10.56 -25.54 -10.56
N ASP A 25 10.10 -24.32 -10.30
CA ASP A 25 10.56 -23.11 -10.99
C ASP A 25 11.26 -22.18 -9.98
N PRO A 26 12.60 -22.01 -10.06
CA PRO A 26 13.35 -21.15 -9.16
C PRO A 26 13.07 -19.65 -9.39
N CYS A 27 12.39 -19.29 -10.47
CA CYS A 27 12.00 -17.92 -10.81
C CYS A 27 10.52 -17.62 -10.51
N ALA A 28 9.79 -18.57 -9.92
CA ALA A 28 8.38 -18.39 -9.63
C ALA A 28 8.13 -17.32 -8.56
N ILE A 29 7.04 -16.56 -8.72
CA ILE A 29 6.65 -15.48 -7.82
C ILE A 29 5.16 -15.58 -7.50
N SER A 30 4.84 -15.52 -6.21
CA SER A 30 3.46 -15.35 -5.73
C SER A 30 3.13 -13.87 -5.59
N CYS A 31 1.91 -13.50 -5.93
CA CYS A 31 1.45 -12.12 -5.94
C CYS A 31 -0.08 -12.08 -5.78
N GLU A 32 -0.59 -10.93 -5.39
CA GLU A 32 -2.04 -10.77 -5.28
C GLU A 32 -2.75 -10.83 -6.65
N PRO A 33 -4.06 -11.13 -6.68
CA PRO A 33 -4.85 -11.10 -7.92
C PRO A 33 -5.03 -9.69 -8.49
N PHE A 34 -5.11 -8.67 -7.64
CA PHE A 34 -5.23 -7.28 -8.07
C PHE A 34 -3.96 -6.85 -8.83
N ILE A 35 -4.15 -6.21 -9.98
CA ILE A 35 -3.09 -5.60 -10.75
C ILE A 35 -3.62 -4.31 -11.38
N GLN A 36 -2.81 -3.27 -11.34
CA GLN A 36 -3.12 -2.01 -12.02
C GLN A 36 -1.84 -1.40 -12.58
N TRP A 37 -1.96 -0.88 -13.80
CA TRP A 37 -0.91 -0.15 -14.47
C TRP A 37 -1.51 1.06 -15.17
N VAL A 38 -1.05 2.25 -14.81
CA VAL A 38 -1.44 3.51 -15.45
C VAL A 38 -0.17 4.13 -16.02
N VAL A 39 -0.21 4.47 -17.31
CA VAL A 39 0.93 4.91 -18.10
C VAL A 39 0.58 6.21 -18.81
N GLU A 40 1.50 7.18 -18.74
CA GLU A 40 1.43 8.36 -19.59
C GLU A 40 1.73 7.97 -21.04
N ASP A 41 0.81 8.24 -21.97
CA ASP A 41 0.92 7.81 -23.36
C ASP A 41 1.84 8.75 -24.17
N ASN A 42 3.14 8.66 -23.90
CA ASN A 42 4.16 9.55 -24.45
C ASN A 42 5.39 8.76 -24.92
N PHE A 43 5.27 8.07 -26.07
CA PHE A 43 6.29 7.17 -26.61
C PHE A 43 6.82 7.68 -27.96
N VAL A 44 8.14 7.83 -28.07
CA VAL A 44 8.81 8.38 -29.28
C VAL A 44 8.91 7.39 -30.45
N ALA A 45 8.78 6.08 -30.18
CA ALA A 45 9.00 5.02 -31.17
C ALA A 45 7.89 3.95 -31.10
N GLY A 46 6.66 4.39 -30.85
CA GLY A 46 5.52 3.49 -30.63
C GLY A 46 5.64 2.69 -29.32
N ARG A 47 4.62 1.86 -29.09
CA ARG A 47 4.50 1.00 -27.90
C ARG A 47 3.57 -0.18 -28.21
N PRO A 48 3.62 -1.28 -27.43
CA PRO A 48 2.58 -2.30 -27.49
C PRO A 48 1.19 -1.74 -27.17
N ALA A 49 0.15 -2.42 -27.65
CA ALA A 49 -1.25 -2.13 -27.34
C ALA A 49 -1.64 -2.66 -25.94
N TRP A 50 -0.95 -2.18 -24.90
CA TRP A 50 -1.13 -2.63 -23.51
C TRP A 50 -2.54 -2.37 -22.95
N GLU A 51 -3.27 -1.41 -23.52
CA GLU A 51 -4.68 -1.16 -23.22
C GLU A 51 -5.55 -2.39 -23.45
N VAL A 52 -5.18 -3.27 -24.40
CA VAL A 52 -5.88 -4.56 -24.63
C VAL A 52 -5.73 -5.51 -23.43
N ALA A 53 -4.62 -5.39 -22.69
CA ALA A 53 -4.37 -6.13 -21.46
C ALA A 53 -4.86 -5.39 -20.19
N GLY A 54 -5.63 -4.30 -20.34
CA GLY A 54 -6.22 -3.55 -19.23
C GLY A 54 -5.33 -2.42 -18.66
N VAL A 55 -4.22 -2.07 -19.32
CA VAL A 55 -3.41 -0.91 -18.92
C VAL A 55 -4.14 0.39 -19.25
N GLN A 56 -4.16 1.32 -18.30
CA GLN A 56 -4.81 2.61 -18.47
C GLN A 56 -3.83 3.61 -19.08
N MET A 57 -4.08 4.01 -20.32
CA MET A 57 -3.30 5.04 -21.00
C MET A 57 -3.90 6.41 -20.70
N VAL A 58 -3.09 7.34 -20.19
CA VAL A 58 -3.53 8.67 -19.74
C VAL A 58 -2.59 9.77 -20.25
N ASN A 59 -3.04 11.01 -20.18
CA ASN A 59 -2.21 12.18 -20.54
C ASN A 59 -1.34 12.68 -19.36
N ASP A 60 -1.74 12.38 -18.12
CA ASP A 60 -1.00 12.75 -16.91
C ASP A 60 -1.15 11.64 -15.87
N VAL A 61 -0.03 11.01 -15.52
CA VAL A 61 0.02 9.90 -14.57
C VAL A 61 0.17 10.36 -13.12
N LEU A 62 0.58 11.61 -12.90
CA LEU A 62 0.97 12.12 -11.58
C LEU A 62 -0.15 11.99 -10.52
N PRO A 63 -1.42 12.33 -10.80
CA PRO A 63 -2.49 12.18 -9.80
C PRO A 63 -2.72 10.73 -9.37
N TRP A 64 -2.54 9.76 -10.28
CA TRP A 64 -2.63 8.34 -10.00
C TRP A 64 -1.48 7.87 -9.11
N GLU A 65 -0.27 8.36 -9.40
CA GLU A 65 0.92 8.06 -8.61
C GLU A 65 0.82 8.62 -7.20
N GLU A 66 0.41 9.89 -7.05
CA GLU A 66 0.20 10.49 -5.73
C GLU A 66 -0.83 9.71 -4.92
N MET A 67 -1.97 9.34 -5.53
CA MET A 67 -3.01 8.54 -4.88
C MET A 67 -2.44 7.23 -4.34
N LYS A 68 -1.72 6.47 -5.18
CA LYS A 68 -1.15 5.18 -4.78
C LYS A 68 -0.01 5.34 -3.78
N LEU A 69 0.91 6.29 -4.00
CA LEU A 69 2.06 6.52 -3.13
C LEU A 69 1.65 6.96 -1.71
N ARG A 70 0.58 7.74 -1.59
CA ARG A 70 0.10 8.23 -0.30
C ARG A 70 -0.84 7.25 0.37
N MET A 71 -1.91 6.83 -0.31
CA MET A 71 -2.94 5.99 0.32
C MET A 71 -2.52 4.53 0.46
N LEU A 72 -1.88 3.91 -0.55
CA LEU A 72 -1.40 2.53 -0.43
C LEU A 72 -0.03 2.52 0.24
N ASN A 73 0.97 3.12 -0.39
CA ASN A 73 2.34 2.97 0.08
C ASN A 73 2.55 3.65 1.45
N GLY A 74 1.90 4.79 1.72
CA GLY A 74 1.93 5.48 3.01
C GLY A 74 1.33 4.67 4.15
N SER A 75 0.13 4.13 3.97
CA SER A 75 -0.47 3.23 4.97
C SER A 75 0.33 1.94 5.14
N HIS A 76 0.94 1.43 4.07
CA HIS A 76 1.77 0.23 4.13
C HIS A 76 3.03 0.45 5.00
N SER A 77 3.67 1.62 4.86
CA SER A 77 4.78 2.03 5.72
C SER A 77 4.33 2.24 7.17
N PHE A 78 3.17 2.88 7.39
CA PHE A 78 2.57 3.03 8.73
C PHE A 78 2.36 1.67 9.42
N LEU A 79 1.72 0.73 8.73
CA LEU A 79 1.48 -0.62 9.23
C LEU A 79 2.78 -1.41 9.44
N ALA A 80 3.75 -1.26 8.54
CA ALA A 80 5.03 -1.95 8.64
C ALA A 80 5.80 -1.55 9.90
N TYR A 81 5.97 -0.25 10.16
CA TYR A 81 6.74 0.21 11.32
C TYR A 81 6.04 -0.11 12.63
N LEU A 82 4.74 0.24 12.75
CA LEU A 82 4.01 0.01 14.00
C LEU A 82 3.70 -1.46 14.23
N GLY A 83 3.42 -2.21 13.16
CA GLY A 83 3.14 -3.64 13.23
C GLY A 83 4.37 -4.42 13.67
N TYR A 84 5.54 -4.13 13.08
CA TYR A 84 6.80 -4.73 13.49
C TYR A 84 7.10 -4.47 14.98
N LEU A 85 6.98 -3.21 15.42
CA LEU A 85 7.17 -2.85 16.84
C LEU A 85 6.13 -3.49 17.78
N SER A 86 4.98 -3.90 17.25
CA SER A 86 3.90 -4.55 18.02
C SER A 86 3.97 -6.08 18.02
N GLY A 87 4.95 -6.66 17.31
CA GLY A 87 5.17 -8.10 17.19
C GLY A 87 4.44 -8.78 16.02
N PHE A 88 3.84 -8.01 15.10
CA PHE A 88 3.18 -8.58 13.92
C PHE A 88 4.19 -8.86 12.81
N ALA A 89 4.24 -10.12 12.36
CA ALA A 89 5.19 -10.57 11.34
C ALA A 89 4.77 -10.10 9.94
N HIS A 90 3.46 -10.11 9.64
CA HIS A 90 2.91 -9.78 8.33
C HIS A 90 1.87 -8.66 8.40
N ILE A 91 1.62 -8.02 7.26
CA ILE A 91 0.56 -7.00 7.13
C ILE A 91 -0.83 -7.57 7.39
N SER A 92 -1.10 -8.81 6.95
CA SER A 92 -2.35 -9.51 7.24
C SER A 92 -2.61 -9.63 8.74
N ASP A 93 -1.56 -9.82 9.55
CA ASP A 93 -1.66 -9.93 11.01
C ASP A 93 -2.07 -8.58 11.62
N CYS A 94 -1.53 -7.47 11.09
CA CYS A 94 -1.95 -6.13 11.47
C CYS A 94 -3.43 -5.88 11.14
N MET A 95 -3.94 -6.45 10.04
CA MET A 95 -5.35 -6.28 9.63
C MET A 95 -6.34 -7.09 10.47
N GLN A 96 -5.88 -8.11 11.21
CA GLN A 96 -6.71 -8.80 12.20
C GLN A 96 -6.96 -7.94 13.44
N ASP A 97 -6.02 -7.04 13.77
CA ASP A 97 -6.18 -6.08 14.86
C ASP A 97 -7.10 -4.91 14.45
N ARG A 98 -8.18 -4.72 15.21
CA ARG A 98 -9.19 -3.69 14.93
C ARG A 98 -8.62 -2.28 15.00
N ALA A 99 -7.68 -2.01 15.92
CA ALA A 99 -7.09 -0.69 16.09
C ALA A 99 -6.18 -0.35 14.89
N PHE A 100 -5.36 -1.30 14.45
CA PHE A 100 -4.52 -1.12 13.25
C PHE A 100 -5.34 -0.93 11.98
N ARG A 101 -6.38 -1.76 11.78
CA ARG A 101 -7.29 -1.63 10.62
C ARG A 101 -8.00 -0.27 10.61
N HIS A 102 -8.51 0.16 11.76
CA HIS A 102 -9.15 1.48 11.90
C HIS A 102 -8.17 2.62 11.63
N ALA A 103 -6.98 2.59 12.26
CA ALA A 103 -5.97 3.63 12.11
C ALA A 103 -5.46 3.74 10.67
N ALA A 104 -5.26 2.62 9.97
CA ALA A 104 -4.87 2.64 8.56
C ALA A 104 -5.94 3.29 7.68
N ARG A 105 -7.22 2.95 7.89
CA ARG A 105 -8.33 3.54 7.13
C ARG A 105 -8.49 5.04 7.41
N THR A 106 -8.36 5.45 8.67
CA THR A 106 -8.36 6.88 9.07
C THR A 106 -7.20 7.63 8.42
N LEU A 107 -5.98 7.07 8.46
CA LEU A 107 -4.83 7.65 7.76
C LEU A 107 -5.14 7.84 6.27
N MET A 108 -5.70 6.83 5.59
CA MET A 108 -6.03 6.92 4.18
C MET A 108 -7.03 8.04 3.86
N LEU A 109 -8.13 8.15 4.60
CA LEU A 109 -9.25 9.03 4.25
C LEU A 109 -9.16 10.42 4.87
N ASP A 110 -8.71 10.52 6.12
CA ASP A 110 -8.75 11.78 6.87
C ASP A 110 -7.45 12.56 6.67
N GLU A 111 -6.35 11.87 6.35
CA GLU A 111 -5.02 12.49 6.25
C GLU A 111 -4.43 12.44 4.83
N GLN A 112 -4.50 11.31 4.12
CA GLN A 112 -3.90 11.17 2.79
C GLN A 112 -4.81 11.68 1.68
N ALA A 113 -6.07 11.25 1.64
CA ALA A 113 -7.04 11.62 0.60
C ALA A 113 -7.20 13.14 0.40
N PRO A 114 -7.24 13.99 1.45
CA PRO A 114 -7.38 15.44 1.28
C PRO A 114 -6.18 16.12 0.60
N THR A 115 -5.06 15.41 0.47
CA THR A 115 -3.85 15.92 -0.20
C THR A 115 -3.83 15.62 -1.70
N LEU A 116 -4.76 14.82 -2.21
CA LEU A 116 -4.77 14.29 -3.57
C LEU A 116 -5.51 15.22 -4.53
N ARG A 117 -5.09 15.20 -5.80
CA ARG A 117 -5.69 15.98 -6.90
C ARG A 117 -6.44 15.12 -7.92
N ILE A 118 -6.41 13.81 -7.75
CA ILE A 118 -7.09 12.86 -8.64
C ILE A 118 -8.59 13.17 -8.69
N LYS A 119 -9.16 13.08 -9.90
CA LYS A 119 -10.59 13.26 -10.17
C LYS A 119 -11.21 11.94 -10.57
N ASP A 120 -12.53 11.84 -10.45
CA ASP A 120 -13.33 10.70 -10.94
C ASP A 120 -12.95 9.35 -10.32
N VAL A 121 -12.34 9.37 -9.13
CA VAL A 121 -12.05 8.19 -8.32
C VAL A 121 -12.75 8.32 -6.97
N ASP A 122 -13.53 7.31 -6.62
CA ASP A 122 -14.06 7.17 -5.26
C ASP A 122 -12.95 6.72 -4.31
N LEU A 123 -12.38 7.69 -3.58
CA LEU A 123 -11.29 7.45 -2.63
C LEU A 123 -11.75 6.62 -1.42
N THR A 124 -13.03 6.62 -1.07
CA THR A 124 -13.57 5.77 -0.01
C THR A 124 -13.57 4.32 -0.45
N GLN A 125 -14.12 4.04 -1.64
CA GLN A 125 -14.08 2.71 -2.21
C GLN A 125 -12.64 2.23 -2.44
N TYR A 126 -11.75 3.13 -2.86
CA TYR A 126 -10.33 2.80 -3.02
C TYR A 126 -9.69 2.40 -1.68
N ALA A 127 -9.90 3.17 -0.61
CA ALA A 127 -9.41 2.82 0.73
C ALA A 127 -9.96 1.47 1.20
N ASP A 128 -11.24 1.17 0.99
CA ASP A 128 -11.84 -0.10 1.37
C ASP A 128 -11.23 -1.28 0.58
N LYS A 129 -10.94 -1.10 -0.72
CA LYS A 129 -10.18 -2.06 -1.53
C LYS A 129 -8.76 -2.27 -0.98
N LEU A 130 -8.06 -1.21 -0.57
CA LEU A 130 -6.73 -1.32 0.02
C LEU A 130 -6.74 -2.12 1.33
N ILE A 131 -7.71 -1.88 2.21
CA ILE A 131 -7.88 -2.64 3.44
C ILE A 131 -8.13 -4.12 3.14
N ALA A 132 -9.00 -4.43 2.17
CA ALA A 132 -9.25 -5.81 1.75
C ALA A 132 -7.97 -6.49 1.21
N ARG A 133 -7.18 -5.76 0.41
CA ARG A 133 -5.91 -6.25 -0.14
C ARG A 133 -4.87 -6.52 0.95
N PHE A 134 -4.72 -5.62 1.92
CA PHE A 134 -3.84 -5.84 3.07
C PHE A 134 -4.28 -7.00 3.95
N ALA A 135 -5.58 -7.30 4.01
CA ALA A 135 -6.12 -8.38 4.81
C ALA A 135 -5.95 -9.76 4.18
N ASN A 136 -5.44 -9.87 2.94
CA ASN A 136 -5.28 -11.14 2.24
C ASN A 136 -4.26 -12.05 2.98
N PRO A 137 -4.70 -13.17 3.61
CA PRO A 137 -3.84 -14.01 4.43
C PRO A 137 -2.89 -14.90 3.62
N ALA A 138 -3.15 -15.07 2.33
CA ALA A 138 -2.27 -15.78 1.40
C ALA A 138 -0.99 -14.97 1.10
N LEU A 139 -1.03 -13.65 1.27
CA LEU A 139 0.14 -12.81 1.11
C LEU A 139 0.92 -12.75 2.41
N LYS A 140 2.02 -13.50 2.50
CA LYS A 140 2.99 -13.43 3.61
C LYS A 140 3.90 -12.19 3.48
N HIS A 141 3.31 -11.02 3.29
CA HIS A 141 4.07 -9.78 3.12
C HIS A 141 4.59 -9.27 4.48
N LYS A 142 5.90 -9.48 4.71
CA LYS A 142 6.55 -9.23 6.01
C LYS A 142 6.60 -7.73 6.34
N THR A 143 6.21 -7.37 7.56
CA THR A 143 6.30 -5.99 8.08
C THR A 143 7.74 -5.46 7.98
N TRP A 144 8.72 -6.29 8.36
CA TRP A 144 10.14 -5.96 8.25
C TRP A 144 10.58 -5.67 6.80
N GLN A 145 10.12 -6.46 5.83
CA GLN A 145 10.46 -6.27 4.42
C GLN A 145 9.98 -4.90 3.92
N ILE A 146 8.77 -4.51 4.30
CA ILE A 146 8.18 -3.23 3.89
C ILE A 146 8.90 -2.06 4.58
N ALA A 147 9.33 -2.24 5.83
CA ALA A 147 10.01 -1.24 6.64
C ALA A 147 11.42 -0.87 6.13
N MET A 148 12.09 -1.76 5.38
CA MET A 148 13.40 -1.49 4.76
C MET A 148 13.38 -0.21 3.89
N ASP A 149 14.53 0.45 3.73
CA ASP A 149 14.70 1.66 2.92
C ASP A 149 13.75 2.81 3.27
N GLY A 150 13.39 2.94 4.55
CA GLY A 150 12.46 3.96 5.02
C GLY A 150 12.85 5.38 4.64
N SER A 151 14.13 5.72 4.66
CA SER A 151 14.64 7.04 4.25
C SER A 151 14.31 7.37 2.79
N GLN A 152 14.30 6.38 1.91
CA GLN A 152 13.96 6.52 0.49
C GLN A 152 12.45 6.50 0.23
N LYS A 153 11.67 5.95 1.18
CA LYS A 153 10.22 5.74 1.06
C LYS A 153 9.40 6.88 1.67
N LEU A 154 9.81 7.38 2.83
CA LEU A 154 9.06 8.36 3.62
C LEU A 154 8.78 9.70 2.92
N PRO A 155 9.70 10.27 2.11
CA PRO A 155 9.46 11.57 1.46
C PRO A 155 8.16 11.64 0.65
N GLN A 156 7.95 10.67 -0.23
CA GLN A 156 6.80 10.60 -1.14
C GLN A 156 5.57 9.94 -0.52
N ARG A 157 5.76 9.09 0.48
CA ARG A 157 4.67 8.34 1.13
C ARG A 157 4.01 9.09 2.29
N MET A 158 4.75 9.93 2.99
CA MET A 158 4.27 10.67 4.17
C MET A 158 4.63 12.15 4.11
N LEU A 159 5.91 12.49 4.00
CA LEU A 159 6.36 13.89 4.19
C LEU A 159 5.74 14.87 3.18
N ALA A 160 5.51 14.45 1.93
CA ALA A 160 4.82 15.25 0.92
C ALA A 160 3.40 15.64 1.35
N GLY A 161 2.61 14.69 1.85
CA GLY A 161 1.26 14.96 2.37
C GLY A 161 1.29 15.85 3.61
N ILE A 162 2.26 15.63 4.51
CA ILE A 162 2.47 16.43 5.71
C ILE A 162 2.74 17.90 5.36
N ARG A 163 3.58 18.16 4.35
CA ARG A 163 3.89 19.52 3.89
C ARG A 163 2.65 20.23 3.36
N ILE A 164 1.81 19.54 2.59
CA ILE A 164 0.56 20.08 2.05
C ILE A 164 -0.38 20.49 3.19
N GLN A 165 -0.61 19.60 4.16
CA GLN A 165 -1.47 19.90 5.31
C GLN A 165 -0.92 21.01 6.21
N SER A 166 0.39 21.03 6.43
CA SER A 166 1.06 22.05 7.26
C SER A 166 0.96 23.44 6.63
N GLY A 167 1.04 23.54 5.31
CA GLY A 167 0.79 24.78 4.56
C GLY A 167 -0.67 25.25 4.63
N ALA A 168 -1.62 24.32 4.79
CA ALA A 168 -3.06 24.59 4.87
C ALA A 168 -3.56 24.97 6.28
N ARG A 169 -2.67 25.16 7.27
CA ARG A 169 -2.99 25.41 8.70
C ARG A 169 -3.86 24.33 9.38
N ASN A 170 -3.99 23.15 8.78
CA ASN A 170 -4.63 21.99 9.40
C ASN A 170 -3.54 21.06 9.98
N GLY A 171 -3.12 21.34 11.21
CA GLY A 171 -2.13 20.52 11.90
C GLY A 171 -2.68 19.18 12.38
N LEU A 172 -2.88 18.21 11.48
CA LEU A 172 -3.42 16.88 11.82
C LEU A 172 -2.69 15.74 11.07
N VAL A 173 -1.38 15.66 11.26
CA VAL A 173 -0.55 14.50 10.87
C VAL A 173 -0.34 13.54 12.07
N VAL A 174 -0.79 13.96 13.25
CA VAL A 174 -0.51 13.29 14.53
C VAL A 174 -1.76 12.59 15.07
N ALA A 175 -2.80 12.36 14.26
CA ALA A 175 -4.03 11.71 14.73
C ALA A 175 -3.94 10.18 14.62
N GLY A 176 -3.58 9.64 13.44
CA GLY A 176 -3.47 8.18 13.23
C GLY A 176 -2.48 7.49 14.18
N ILE A 177 -1.29 8.07 14.38
CA ILE A 177 -0.26 7.52 15.29
C ILE A 177 -0.70 7.63 16.77
N ARG A 178 -1.29 8.76 17.19
CA ARG A 178 -1.76 8.92 18.58
C ARG A 178 -2.90 7.95 18.89
N ARG A 179 -3.83 7.75 17.96
CA ARG A 179 -5.01 6.90 18.18
C ARG A 179 -4.64 5.42 18.22
N CYS A 180 -3.77 4.96 17.31
CA CYS A 180 -3.27 3.58 17.30
C CYS A 180 -2.58 3.22 18.63
N ARG A 181 -1.76 4.14 19.19
CA ARG A 181 -1.09 3.93 20.49
C ARG A 181 -2.07 3.87 21.66
N LEU A 182 -3.08 4.75 21.69
CA LEU A 182 -4.05 4.81 22.79
C LEU A 182 -4.97 3.58 22.82
N ASP A 183 -5.42 3.11 21.66
CA ASP A 183 -6.33 1.98 21.57
C ASP A 183 -5.61 0.63 21.75
N ALA A 184 -4.38 0.47 21.23
CA ALA A 184 -3.56 -0.72 21.46
C ALA A 184 -3.16 -0.89 22.94
N LEU A 185 -2.92 0.21 23.67
CA LEU A 185 -2.62 0.19 25.11
C LEU A 185 -3.87 -0.13 25.96
N ARG A 186 -5.08 0.13 25.46
CA ARG A 186 -6.34 -0.18 26.15
C ARG A 186 -6.79 -1.63 25.97
N GLN A 187 -6.45 -2.27 24.85
CA GLN A 187 -6.83 -3.66 24.57
C GLN A 187 -5.88 -4.72 25.18
N ARG A 188 -4.69 -4.31 25.66
CA ARG A 188 -3.72 -5.20 26.32
C ARG A 188 -3.77 -5.12 27.86
N ARG A 189 -4.84 -4.57 28.44
CA ARG A 189 -5.13 -4.58 29.88
C ARG A 189 -6.30 -5.49 30.19
#